data_AF-A0A7S0VZM9-F1
#
_entry.id   AF-A0A7S0VZM9-F1
#
_cell.length_a   1.000
_cell.length_b   1.000
_cell.length_c   1.000
_cell.angle_alpha   90.00
_cell.angle_beta   90.00
_cell.angle_gamma   90.00
#
_symmetry.space_group_name_H-M   'P 1'
#
loop_
_entity.id
_entity.type
_entity.pdbx_description
1 polymer ?
#
loop_
_entity_poly.entity_id
_entity_poly.type
_entity_poly.pdbx_seq_one_letter_code
_entity_poly.pdbx_strand_id
1 'polypeptide(L)'
;SSSSSSSSSSSSSSSSSSSSSSSSFSSLCHKESSPATLQSPTSLTCATPPWRYAALTTTLSVERVSPPPGLGTFLQGPVTFSSGEAAGTSDFSFTRAWTGFAATSPTEGPASGGTLVQIAGGGFNWTDPGSYTCAFAPSEEAFDPAEAATWEAGVGSRSLSHDRVECLTPPWGTTRPGGV
;
A
#
# COMPACT_ATOMS: atom_id res chain seq x y z
N SER A 1 54.06 -47.92 -22.99
CA SER A 1 53.70 -46.52 -22.67
C SER A 1 52.82 -46.03 -23.80
N SER A 2 51.56 -45.66 -23.66
CA SER A 2 50.67 -45.53 -22.50
C SER A 2 49.25 -45.54 -23.06
N SER A 3 48.35 -46.30 -22.44
CA SER A 3 46.91 -46.21 -22.69
C SER A 3 46.41 -44.86 -22.21
N SER A 4 45.49 -44.22 -22.94
CA SER A 4 44.79 -43.02 -22.45
C SER A 4 43.31 -43.13 -22.81
N SER A 5 42.56 -43.48 -21.78
CA SER A 5 41.11 -43.53 -21.71
C SER A 5 40.56 -42.11 -21.75
N SER A 6 39.61 -41.83 -22.65
CA SER A 6 38.86 -40.58 -22.66
C SER A 6 37.52 -40.80 -21.95
N SER A 7 37.42 -40.26 -20.74
CA SER A 7 36.23 -40.28 -19.91
C SER A 7 35.20 -39.29 -20.43
N SER A 8 34.02 -39.78 -20.82
CA SER A 8 32.86 -38.95 -21.14
C SER A 8 32.23 -38.44 -19.84
N SER A 9 32.39 -37.16 -19.54
CA SER A 9 31.70 -36.50 -18.43
C SER A 9 30.30 -36.07 -18.87
N SER A 10 29.29 -36.77 -18.38
CA SER A 10 27.88 -36.37 -18.51
C SER A 10 27.62 -35.12 -17.68
N SER A 11 27.40 -33.98 -18.33
CA SER A 11 26.94 -32.76 -17.66
C SER A 11 25.42 -32.82 -17.52
N SER A 12 24.95 -33.13 -16.31
CA SER A 12 23.55 -33.00 -15.93
C SER A 12 23.19 -31.52 -15.84
N SER A 13 22.48 -31.00 -16.85
CA SER A 13 21.88 -29.67 -16.81
C SER A 13 20.67 -29.68 -15.88
N SER A 14 20.83 -29.15 -14.67
CA SER A 14 19.72 -28.84 -13.77
C SER A 14 18.92 -27.68 -14.35
N SER A 15 17.80 -27.98 -15.00
CA SER A 15 16.83 -26.98 -15.45
C SER A 15 16.16 -26.36 -14.23
N SER A 16 16.64 -25.19 -13.79
CA SER A 16 15.92 -24.35 -12.82
C SER A 16 14.71 -23.73 -13.51
N SER A 17 13.57 -24.41 -13.45
CA SER A 17 12.28 -23.85 -13.86
C SER A 17 11.92 -22.71 -12.91
N SER A 18 12.24 -21.46 -13.29
CA SER A 18 11.80 -20.26 -12.59
C SER A 18 10.28 -20.13 -12.73
N SER A 19 9.55 -20.74 -11.80
CA SER A 19 8.11 -20.53 -11.66
C SER A 19 7.90 -19.17 -11.00
N SER A 20 7.31 -18.23 -11.72
CA SER A 20 6.88 -16.95 -11.13
C SER A 20 5.49 -17.13 -10.50
N SER A 21 5.27 -16.53 -9.34
CA SER A 21 3.95 -16.47 -8.71
C SER A 21 3.51 -15.00 -8.69
N SER A 22 2.23 -14.73 -8.53
CA SER A 22 1.71 -13.37 -8.34
C SER A 22 0.71 -13.37 -7.19
N SER A 23 0.77 -12.32 -6.38
CA SER A 23 -0.14 -12.10 -5.26
C SER A 23 -1.19 -11.10 -5.68
N SER A 24 -2.45 -11.50 -5.61
CA SER A 24 -3.61 -10.69 -5.94
C SER A 24 -4.33 -10.28 -4.66
N PHE A 25 -4.65 -9.00 -4.52
CA PHE A 25 -5.41 -8.43 -3.43
C PHE A 25 -6.72 -7.92 -4.00
N SER A 26 -7.86 -8.44 -3.52
CA SER A 26 -9.17 -8.09 -4.08
C SER A 26 -10.24 -7.89 -3.01
N SER A 27 -11.19 -7.01 -3.31
CA SER A 27 -12.46 -6.87 -2.60
C SER A 27 -13.62 -6.91 -3.62
N LEU A 28 -14.86 -6.80 -3.16
CA LEU A 28 -16.07 -6.94 -3.99
C LEU A 28 -16.07 -6.09 -5.29
N CYS A 29 -15.31 -4.99 -5.36
CA CYS A 29 -15.20 -4.15 -6.57
C CYS A 29 -13.78 -3.67 -6.92
N HIS A 30 -12.75 -4.01 -6.14
CA HIS A 30 -11.40 -3.44 -6.30
C HIS A 30 -10.35 -4.55 -6.29
N LYS A 31 -9.43 -4.57 -7.25
CA LYS A 31 -8.34 -5.56 -7.32
C LYS A 31 -7.02 -4.90 -7.70
N GLU A 32 -5.95 -5.28 -7.02
CA GLU A 32 -4.56 -4.95 -7.36
C GLU A 32 -3.71 -6.22 -7.25
N SER A 33 -2.63 -6.30 -8.02
CA SER A 33 -1.75 -7.48 -8.00
C SER A 33 -0.28 -7.09 -8.09
N SER A 34 0.57 -7.84 -7.41
CA SER A 34 2.01 -7.69 -7.47
C SER A 34 2.69 -9.01 -7.80
N PRO A 35 3.82 -8.98 -8.54
CA PRO A 35 4.60 -10.17 -8.80
C PRO A 35 5.22 -10.67 -7.48
N ALA A 36 5.21 -11.99 -7.29
CA ALA A 36 5.84 -12.68 -6.19
C ALA A 36 7.10 -13.41 -6.67
N THR A 37 8.16 -13.34 -5.87
CA THR A 37 9.41 -14.05 -6.11
C THR A 37 9.48 -15.29 -5.22
N LEU A 38 9.81 -16.43 -5.84
CA LEU A 38 10.04 -17.67 -5.11
C LEU A 38 11.43 -17.61 -4.48
N GLN A 39 11.52 -17.58 -3.15
CA GLN A 39 12.81 -17.66 -2.44
C GLN A 39 13.20 -19.10 -2.15
N SER A 40 12.23 -19.95 -1.82
CA SER A 40 12.44 -21.36 -1.47
C SER A 40 11.17 -22.18 -1.79
N PRO A 41 11.20 -23.52 -1.73
CA PRO A 41 9.99 -24.34 -1.98
C PRO A 41 8.88 -24.11 -0.93
N THR A 42 9.18 -23.42 0.17
CA THR A 42 8.23 -23.08 1.24
C THR A 42 8.11 -21.59 1.50
N SER A 43 8.82 -20.74 0.73
CA SER A 43 8.85 -19.30 0.95
C SER A 43 8.73 -18.55 -0.38
N LEU A 44 7.70 -17.70 -0.45
CA LEU A 44 7.46 -16.76 -1.52
C LEU A 44 7.32 -15.36 -0.93
N THR A 45 7.94 -14.38 -1.58
CA THR A 45 7.97 -12.99 -1.12
C THR A 45 7.39 -12.10 -2.20
N CYS A 46 6.44 -11.25 -1.84
CA CYS A 46 5.88 -10.23 -2.71
C CYS A 46 5.83 -8.89 -1.98
N ALA A 47 6.09 -7.80 -2.69
CA ALA A 47 5.77 -6.46 -2.18
C ALA A 47 4.26 -6.24 -2.32
N THR A 48 3.64 -5.55 -1.37
CA THR A 48 2.26 -5.11 -1.54
C THR A 48 2.18 -4.11 -2.71
N PRO A 49 1.18 -4.22 -3.60
CA PRO A 49 1.02 -3.27 -4.69
C PRO A 49 0.62 -1.89 -4.16
N PRO A 50 0.82 -0.81 -4.94
CA PRO A 50 0.30 0.50 -4.59
C PRO A 50 -1.24 0.46 -4.55
N TRP A 51 -1.81 0.61 -3.35
CA TRP A 51 -3.26 0.59 -3.16
C TRP A 51 -3.89 1.94 -3.54
N ARG A 52 -4.76 1.94 -4.54
CA ARG A 52 -5.37 3.16 -5.12
C ARG A 52 -6.80 3.44 -4.64
N TYR A 53 -7.25 2.72 -3.61
CA TYR A 53 -8.62 2.79 -3.10
C TYR A 53 -8.62 3.16 -1.62
N ALA A 54 -9.81 3.31 -1.04
CA ALA A 54 -9.96 3.60 0.38
C ALA A 54 -9.44 2.42 1.21
N ALA A 55 -9.06 2.70 2.46
CA ALA A 55 -8.66 1.67 3.41
C ALA A 55 -9.78 0.66 3.60
N LEU A 56 -9.44 -0.63 3.47
CA LEU A 56 -10.40 -1.73 3.44
C LEU A 56 -9.68 -3.06 3.73
N THR A 57 -10.41 -4.01 4.31
CA THR A 57 -10.01 -5.42 4.37
C THR A 57 -10.23 -6.09 3.02
N THR A 58 -9.14 -6.55 2.41
CA THR A 58 -9.12 -7.25 1.12
C THR A 58 -8.85 -8.72 1.32
N THR A 59 -9.25 -9.53 0.37
CA THR A 59 -8.91 -10.93 0.26
C THR A 59 -7.63 -11.07 -0.59
N LEU A 60 -6.57 -11.56 0.02
CA LEU A 60 -5.30 -11.94 -0.60
C LEU A 60 -5.40 -13.37 -1.14
N SER A 61 -5.17 -13.52 -2.44
CA SER A 61 -4.99 -14.80 -3.12
C SER A 61 -3.62 -14.88 -3.78
N VAL A 62 -3.04 -16.07 -3.83
CA VAL A 62 -1.78 -16.33 -4.54
C VAL A 62 -2.09 -17.16 -5.78
N GLU A 63 -1.69 -16.66 -6.95
CA GLU A 63 -1.86 -17.32 -8.24
C GLU A 63 -0.47 -17.68 -8.79
N ARG A 64 -0.35 -18.86 -9.40
CA ARG A 64 0.88 -19.24 -10.11
C ARG A 64 0.80 -18.65 -11.52
N VAL A 65 1.84 -17.93 -11.94
CA VAL A 65 1.90 -17.28 -13.26
C VAL A 65 3.09 -17.84 -14.02
N SER A 66 2.84 -18.74 -14.97
CA SER A 66 3.91 -19.34 -15.77
C SER A 66 4.49 -18.35 -16.81
N PRO A 67 5.80 -18.45 -17.15
CA PRO A 67 6.45 -17.64 -18.19
C PRO A 67 5.95 -17.94 -19.63
N PRO A 68 6.24 -17.05 -20.62
CA PRO A 68 5.64 -17.03 -21.98
C PRO A 68 5.86 -18.29 -22.85
N PRO A 69 5.10 -18.45 -23.96
CA PRO A 69 4.68 -19.75 -24.50
C PRO A 69 5.74 -20.49 -25.32
N GLY A 70 5.68 -21.83 -25.24
CA GLY A 70 6.42 -22.75 -26.11
C GLY A 70 5.97 -24.21 -25.99
N LEU A 71 5.33 -24.58 -24.86
CA LEU A 71 4.86 -25.95 -24.62
C LEU A 71 3.56 -25.94 -23.81
N GLY A 72 2.41 -25.91 -24.49
CA GLY A 72 1.13 -26.43 -23.98
C GLY A 72 0.39 -25.63 -22.89
N THR A 73 -0.83 -25.21 -23.23
CA THR A 73 -2.03 -24.97 -22.39
C THR A 73 -2.10 -25.80 -21.09
N PHE A 74 -2.67 -25.39 -19.94
CA PHE A 74 -3.52 -24.26 -19.52
C PHE A 74 -3.67 -24.29 -17.98
N LEU A 75 -3.97 -23.14 -17.36
CA LEU A 75 -4.43 -22.86 -15.98
C LEU A 75 -3.53 -23.26 -14.81
N GLN A 76 -2.99 -22.25 -14.13
CA GLN A 76 -2.56 -22.38 -12.75
C GLN A 76 -3.56 -21.64 -11.86
N GLY A 77 -4.48 -22.43 -11.32
CA GLY A 77 -5.50 -21.98 -10.37
C GLY A 77 -4.91 -21.46 -9.05
N PRO A 78 -5.78 -20.98 -8.15
CA PRO A 78 -5.37 -20.44 -6.86
C PRO A 78 -4.51 -21.46 -6.09
N VAL A 79 -3.42 -20.99 -5.48
CA VAL A 79 -2.64 -21.79 -4.55
C VAL A 79 -3.47 -21.96 -3.27
N THR A 80 -3.91 -23.19 -3.00
CA THR A 80 -4.74 -23.52 -1.84
C THR A 80 -3.97 -23.32 -0.53
N PHE A 81 -4.63 -22.78 0.50
CA PHE A 81 -4.08 -22.77 1.85
C PHE A 81 -3.95 -24.20 2.38
N SER A 82 -2.91 -24.47 3.19
CA SER A 82 -2.71 -25.76 3.85
C SER A 82 -3.78 -26.10 4.90
N SER A 83 -4.69 -25.17 5.21
CA SER A 83 -5.80 -25.35 6.15
C SER A 83 -7.01 -26.10 5.56
N GLY A 84 -6.98 -26.53 4.30
CA GLY A 84 -8.05 -27.35 3.71
C GLY A 84 -9.30 -26.59 3.26
N GLU A 85 -9.30 -25.26 3.37
CA GLU A 85 -10.33 -24.40 2.79
C GLU A 85 -10.17 -24.31 1.27
N ALA A 86 -11.26 -24.53 0.53
CA ALA A 86 -11.27 -24.64 -0.93
C ALA A 86 -10.91 -23.34 -1.68
N ALA A 87 -10.85 -22.21 -0.96
CA ALA A 87 -10.38 -20.93 -1.50
C ALA A 87 -9.03 -20.60 -0.84
N GLY A 88 -7.97 -20.56 -1.65
CA GLY A 88 -6.63 -20.15 -1.27
C GLY A 88 -6.53 -18.66 -0.91
N THR A 89 -7.36 -18.20 0.02
CA THR A 89 -7.58 -16.79 0.32
C THR A 89 -7.36 -16.48 1.79
N SER A 90 -6.71 -15.35 2.08
CA SER A 90 -6.49 -14.81 3.43
C SER A 90 -6.91 -13.35 3.49
N ASP A 91 -7.25 -12.83 4.66
CA ASP A 91 -7.60 -11.42 4.83
C ASP A 91 -6.33 -10.56 4.97
N PHE A 92 -6.28 -9.47 4.21
CA PHE A 92 -5.22 -8.47 4.27
C PHE A 92 -5.84 -7.07 4.32
N SER A 93 -5.56 -6.31 5.37
CA SER A 93 -6.11 -4.97 5.56
C SER A 93 -5.17 -3.88 5.05
N PHE A 94 -5.65 -3.09 4.09
CA PHE A 94 -5.01 -1.83 3.72
C PHE A 94 -5.51 -0.73 4.66
N THR A 95 -4.59 -0.07 5.36
CA THR A 95 -4.89 1.03 6.27
C THR A 95 -4.60 2.39 5.63
N ARG A 96 -5.14 3.45 6.25
CA ARG A 96 -4.86 4.84 5.86
C ARG A 96 -3.43 5.19 6.26
N ALA A 97 -2.68 5.79 5.36
CA ALA A 97 -1.32 6.26 5.64
C ALA A 97 -1.09 7.63 5.00
N TRP A 98 -0.56 8.56 5.78
CA TRP A 98 0.02 9.81 5.31
C TRP A 98 1.49 9.53 4.97
N THR A 99 1.97 9.99 3.80
CA THR A 99 3.39 9.89 3.43
C THR A 99 4.14 11.22 3.53
N GLY A 100 3.45 12.35 3.37
CA GLY A 100 4.08 13.66 3.45
C GLY A 100 3.16 14.77 2.96
N PHE A 101 3.74 15.97 2.85
CA PHE A 101 3.16 17.00 2.00
C PHE A 101 3.29 16.60 0.53
N ALA A 102 2.33 17.03 -0.30
CA ALA A 102 2.48 16.97 -1.74
C ALA A 102 3.69 17.80 -2.16
N ALA A 103 4.39 17.39 -3.23
CA ALA A 103 5.52 18.14 -3.77
C ALA A 103 5.16 19.60 -4.16
N THR A 104 3.90 19.86 -4.47
CA THR A 104 3.36 21.19 -4.81
C THR A 104 2.80 21.95 -3.61
N SER A 105 2.77 21.33 -2.43
CA SER A 105 2.19 21.95 -1.24
C SER A 105 3.17 22.96 -0.65
N PRO A 106 2.72 24.18 -0.33
CA PRO A 106 3.49 25.08 0.52
C PRO A 106 3.67 24.48 1.92
N THR A 107 4.85 24.71 2.50
CA THR A 107 5.18 24.36 3.89
C THR A 107 5.12 25.57 4.81
N GLU A 108 4.89 26.75 4.26
CA GLU A 108 4.86 28.03 4.95
C GLU A 108 3.69 28.87 4.42
N GLY A 109 3.13 29.72 5.27
CA GLY A 109 2.00 30.58 4.90
C GLY A 109 1.79 31.69 5.93
N PRO A 110 1.01 32.73 5.59
CA PRO A 110 0.72 33.82 6.51
C PRO A 110 -0.05 33.33 7.74
N ALA A 111 0.24 33.97 8.89
CA ALA A 111 -0.49 33.74 10.13
C ALA A 111 -1.99 34.09 10.02
N SER A 112 -2.40 34.86 9.01
CA SER A 112 -3.83 35.11 8.72
C SER A 112 -4.57 33.88 8.19
N GLY A 113 -3.88 32.78 7.89
CA GLY A 113 -4.48 31.58 7.30
C GLY A 113 -4.76 31.73 5.80
N GLY A 114 -5.50 30.76 5.25
CA GLY A 114 -5.94 30.73 3.85
C GLY A 114 -4.97 30.07 2.87
N THR A 115 -3.86 29.49 3.36
CA THR A 115 -2.91 28.75 2.52
C THR A 115 -3.44 27.34 2.28
N LEU A 116 -3.49 26.92 1.01
CA LEU A 116 -3.90 25.57 0.65
C LEU A 116 -2.71 24.61 0.81
N VAL A 117 -2.81 23.72 1.78
CA VAL A 117 -1.85 22.66 2.06
C VAL A 117 -2.40 21.36 1.49
N GLN A 118 -1.58 20.65 0.71
CA GLN A 118 -1.93 19.38 0.12
C GLN A 118 -1.13 18.25 0.77
N ILE A 119 -1.83 17.21 1.21
CA ILE A 119 -1.29 16.03 1.87
C ILE A 119 -1.27 14.88 0.87
N ALA A 120 -0.16 14.15 0.83
CA ALA A 120 -0.01 12.92 0.06
C ALA A 120 -0.10 11.70 0.98
N GLY A 121 -0.71 10.63 0.47
CA GLY A 121 -0.86 9.40 1.23
C GLY A 121 -1.52 8.27 0.43
N GLY A 122 -2.22 7.40 1.13
CA GLY A 122 -2.98 6.30 0.56
C GLY A 122 -4.09 5.82 1.49
N GLY A 123 -5.13 5.23 0.92
CA GLY A 123 -6.26 4.72 1.68
C GLY A 123 -7.29 5.79 2.07
N PHE A 124 -7.19 7.02 1.56
CA PHE A 124 -8.15 8.08 1.89
C PHE A 124 -9.53 7.79 1.32
N ASN A 125 -10.57 8.18 2.04
CA ASN A 125 -11.96 8.07 1.61
C ASN A 125 -12.39 9.43 1.06
N TRP A 126 -12.56 9.51 -0.26
CA TRP A 126 -12.97 10.76 -0.92
C TRP A 126 -14.49 10.95 -0.97
N THR A 127 -15.25 9.86 -0.82
CA THR A 127 -16.72 9.87 -0.83
C THR A 127 -17.34 10.38 0.47
N ASP A 128 -16.55 10.50 1.53
CA ASP A 128 -16.97 11.01 2.84
C ASP A 128 -16.25 12.35 3.16
N PRO A 129 -16.74 13.48 2.62
CA PRO A 129 -16.17 14.79 2.89
C PRO A 129 -16.44 15.17 4.36
N GLY A 130 -15.40 15.14 5.19
CA GLY A 130 -15.50 15.37 6.64
C GLY A 130 -14.83 14.30 7.49
N SER A 131 -14.44 13.16 6.90
CA SER A 131 -13.69 12.10 7.58
C SER A 131 -12.28 12.49 8.05
N TYR A 132 -11.75 13.63 7.61
CA TYR A 132 -10.40 14.08 7.96
C TYR A 132 -10.42 15.56 8.36
N THR A 133 -9.68 15.86 9.43
CA THR A 133 -9.48 17.20 9.97
C THR A 133 -7.99 17.50 10.00
N CYS A 134 -7.61 18.67 9.52
CA CYS A 134 -6.24 19.18 9.67
C CYS A 134 -6.17 20.06 10.90
N ALA A 135 -5.44 19.61 11.91
CA ALA A 135 -5.15 20.39 13.09
C ALA A 135 -3.73 20.94 13.00
N PHE A 136 -3.59 22.23 13.31
CA PHE A 136 -2.31 22.91 13.36
C PHE A 136 -2.01 23.21 14.83
N ALA A 137 -0.88 22.71 15.33
CA ALA A 137 -0.42 22.87 16.71
C ALA A 137 1.05 23.32 16.72
N PRO A 138 1.51 24.03 17.77
CA PRO A 138 2.93 24.32 17.94
C PRO A 138 3.73 23.01 18.06
N SER A 139 4.96 22.99 17.55
CA SER A 139 5.81 21.78 17.48
C SER A 139 6.12 21.13 18.83
N GLU A 140 5.96 21.88 19.92
CA GLU A 140 6.21 21.45 21.30
C GLU A 140 5.01 20.74 21.93
N GLU A 141 3.81 20.86 21.34
CA GLU A 141 2.60 20.19 21.81
C GLU A 141 2.36 18.92 20.98
N ALA A 142 2.35 17.77 21.64
CA ALA A 142 1.97 16.52 21.00
C ALA A 142 0.51 16.60 20.56
N PHE A 143 0.26 16.43 19.26
CA PHE A 143 -1.09 16.33 18.74
C PHE A 143 -1.76 15.04 19.25
N ASP A 144 -2.84 15.18 20.04
CA ASP A 144 -3.73 14.07 20.35
C ASP A 144 -4.90 14.05 19.33
N PRO A 145 -5.00 13.01 18.47
CA PRO A 145 -6.07 12.91 17.49
C PRO A 145 -7.47 12.75 18.10
N ALA A 146 -7.59 12.30 19.35
CA ALA A 146 -8.88 12.21 20.04
C ALA A 146 -9.43 13.59 20.41
N GLU A 147 -8.53 14.54 20.67
CA GLU A 147 -8.84 15.94 20.98
C GLU A 147 -8.89 16.80 19.72
N ALA A 148 -8.77 16.25 18.51
CA ALA A 148 -8.79 17.01 17.25
C ALA A 148 -9.98 17.99 17.13
N ALA A 149 -11.12 17.66 17.76
CA ALA A 149 -12.32 18.50 17.81
C ALA A 149 -12.26 19.67 18.81
N THR A 150 -11.35 19.63 19.79
CA THR A 150 -11.14 20.70 20.79
C THR A 150 -10.11 21.72 20.33
N TRP A 151 -9.31 21.42 19.30
CA TRP A 151 -8.42 22.39 18.68
C TRP A 151 -9.22 23.39 17.83
N GLU A 152 -9.21 24.66 18.23
CA GLU A 152 -9.87 25.75 17.48
C GLU A 152 -9.25 25.99 16.09
N ALA A 153 -8.05 25.47 15.86
CA ALA A 153 -7.35 25.49 14.56
C ALA A 153 -7.63 24.25 13.68
N GLY A 154 -8.60 23.39 14.07
CA GLY A 154 -9.02 22.25 13.26
C GLY A 154 -9.83 22.71 12.04
N VAL A 155 -9.25 22.60 10.84
CA VAL A 155 -9.96 22.91 9.60
C VAL A 155 -10.41 21.62 8.94
N GLY A 156 -11.68 21.60 8.50
CA GLY A 156 -12.21 20.51 7.70
C GLY A 156 -11.39 20.35 6.43
N SER A 157 -11.03 19.12 6.11
CA SER A 157 -10.28 18.83 4.89
C SER A 157 -11.20 18.51 3.71
N ARG A 158 -10.65 18.62 2.51
CA ARG A 158 -11.26 18.15 1.26
C ARG A 158 -10.41 17.03 0.68
N SER A 159 -10.92 15.80 0.75
CA SER A 159 -10.34 14.67 0.04
C SER A 159 -10.56 14.82 -1.46
N LEU A 160 -9.49 14.90 -2.25
CA LEU A 160 -9.58 14.93 -3.71
C LEU A 160 -9.60 13.53 -4.33
N SER A 161 -8.81 12.62 -3.74
CA SER A 161 -8.62 11.25 -4.21
C SER A 161 -8.21 10.35 -3.04
N HIS A 162 -8.02 9.06 -3.30
CA HIS A 162 -7.56 8.09 -2.31
C HIS A 162 -6.11 8.31 -1.84
N ASP A 163 -5.37 9.19 -2.53
CA ASP A 163 -3.97 9.53 -2.26
C ASP A 163 -3.75 11.03 -1.96
N ARG A 164 -4.80 11.86 -2.03
CA ARG A 164 -4.73 13.32 -1.83
C ARG A 164 -5.82 13.88 -0.95
N VAL A 165 -5.40 14.66 0.04
CA VAL A 165 -6.27 15.45 0.91
C VAL A 165 -5.78 16.90 0.90
N GLU A 166 -6.69 17.86 0.85
CA GLU A 166 -6.38 19.28 0.89
C GLU A 166 -6.95 19.92 2.15
N CYS A 167 -6.19 20.85 2.73
CA CYS A 167 -6.57 21.59 3.92
C CYS A 167 -6.22 23.06 3.76
N LEU A 168 -7.07 23.94 4.30
CA LEU A 168 -6.76 25.35 4.39
C LEU A 168 -6.13 25.63 5.75
N THR A 169 -5.06 26.42 5.79
CA THR A 169 -4.51 26.88 7.06
C THR A 169 -5.51 27.81 7.74
N PRO A 170 -5.81 27.62 9.04
CA PRO A 170 -6.68 28.52 9.78
C PRO A 170 -5.96 29.85 10.07
N PRO A 171 -6.71 30.93 10.35
CA PRO A 171 -6.13 32.12 10.96
C PRO A 171 -5.55 31.77 12.35
N TRP A 172 -4.28 32.10 12.55
CA TRP A 172 -3.56 31.88 13.80
C TRP A 172 -3.70 33.10 14.73
N GLY A 173 -3.83 32.84 16.03
CA GLY A 173 -3.87 33.90 17.05
C GLY A 173 -5.21 34.63 17.21
N THR A 174 -6.28 34.17 16.57
CA THR A 174 -7.63 34.73 16.77
C THR A 174 -8.28 34.26 18.08
N THR A 175 -7.88 33.08 18.57
CA THR A 175 -8.26 32.55 19.87
C THR A 175 -7.13 31.66 20.40
N ARG A 176 -6.79 31.80 21.69
CA ARG A 176 -5.80 30.97 22.37
C ARG A 176 -6.54 29.77 22.97
N PRO A 177 -6.16 28.51 22.68
CA PRO A 177 -6.72 27.38 23.40
C PRO A 177 -6.28 27.49 24.87
N GLY A 178 -7.26 27.56 25.79
CA GLY A 178 -7.01 27.58 27.24
C GLY A 178 -6.88 28.95 27.91
N GLY A 179 -7.55 29.99 27.41
CA GLY A 179 -7.69 31.26 28.14
C GLY A 179 -8.72 31.20 29.28
N VAL A 180 -8.34 30.61 30.42
CA VAL A 180 -8.76 31.07 31.76
C VAL A 180 -7.52 31.43 32.57
#